data_AF-A0A8X6LVI0-F1
#
_entry.id   AF-A0A8X6LVI0-F1
#
_cell.length_a   1.000
_cell.length_b   1.000
_cell.length_c   1.000
_cell.angle_alpha   90.00
_cell.angle_beta   90.00
_cell.angle_gamma   90.00
#
_symmetry.space_group_name_H-M   'P 1'
#
loop_
_entity.id
_entity.type
_entity.pdbx_description
1 polymer ?
#
loop_
_entity_poly.entity_id
_entity_poly.type
_entity_poly.pdbx_seq_one_letter_code
_entity_poly.pdbx_strand_id
1 'polypeptide(L)'
;MLFCFPLVLGGLLITFTSFYCLMCVHLHLFYDQLISELQTSNVLHECQRLLQAYEAITNTITSLDDHFSYSAFITVLSSMAGIFRASYVLIFDRRATAMTLIYYCVALSLYMYVFLSMILAASAATLKGRIARELIISLPGKFPSHYKKLKMILRNNFKSDVVLTLWKMYVIERSILISACGTLVTYGILIATLGNVQVPKEN
;
A
#
# COMPACT_ATOMS: atom_id res chain seq x y z
N MET A 1 -15.41 -17.37 -24.21
CA MET A 1 -15.76 -16.67 -22.95
C MET A 1 -14.62 -16.61 -21.93
N LEU A 2 -13.72 -17.62 -21.84
CA LEU A 2 -12.68 -17.68 -20.80
C LEU A 2 -11.64 -16.53 -20.81
N PHE A 3 -11.38 -15.90 -21.96
CA PHE A 3 -10.41 -14.80 -22.10
C PHE A 3 -10.96 -13.42 -21.72
N CYS A 4 -12.28 -13.23 -21.70
CA CYS A 4 -12.88 -11.93 -21.46
C CYS A 4 -12.86 -11.56 -19.96
N PHE A 5 -13.06 -12.56 -19.09
CA PHE A 5 -13.04 -12.40 -17.63
C PHE A 5 -11.72 -11.84 -17.07
N PRO A 6 -10.53 -12.37 -17.41
CA PRO A 6 -9.27 -11.81 -16.91
C PRO A 6 -8.94 -10.43 -17.48
N LEU A 7 -9.47 -10.09 -18.67
CA LEU A 7 -9.24 -8.79 -19.30
C LEU A 7 -10.09 -7.68 -18.65
N VAL A 8 -11.36 -7.98 -18.36
CA VAL A 8 -12.25 -7.09 -17.60
C VAL A 8 -11.76 -6.92 -16.16
N LEU A 9 -11.35 -8.01 -15.51
CA LEU A 9 -10.78 -7.96 -14.16
C LEU A 9 -9.47 -7.15 -14.13
N GLY A 10 -8.59 -7.35 -15.12
CA GLY A 10 -7.36 -6.56 -15.26
C GLY A 10 -7.63 -5.06 -15.43
N GLY A 11 -8.64 -4.70 -16.24
CA GLY A 11 -9.05 -3.31 -16.41
C GLY A 11 -9.53 -2.66 -15.11
N LEU A 12 -10.38 -3.34 -14.35
CA LEU A 12 -10.86 -2.87 -13.04
C LEU A 12 -9.72 -2.72 -12.02
N LEU A 13 -8.76 -3.65 -12.03
CA LEU A 13 -7.61 -3.59 -11.14
C LEU A 13 -6.71 -2.40 -11.51
N ILE A 14 -6.46 -2.15 -12.79
CA ILE A 14 -5.66 -1.01 -13.23
C ILE A 14 -6.32 0.30 -12.83
N THR A 15 -7.61 0.49 -13.12
CA THR A 15 -8.30 1.76 -12.81
C THR A 15 -8.32 2.03 -11.31
N PHE A 16 -8.61 1.02 -10.50
CA PHE A 16 -8.56 1.13 -9.04
C PHE A 16 -7.14 1.44 -8.55
N THR A 17 -6.13 0.76 -9.08
CA THR A 17 -4.73 0.96 -8.69
C THR A 17 -4.25 2.35 -9.08
N SER A 18 -4.59 2.84 -10.28
CA SER A 18 -4.25 4.20 -10.70
C SER A 18 -4.89 5.24 -9.80
N PHE A 19 -6.18 5.09 -9.48
CA PHE A 19 -6.87 5.99 -8.54
C PHE A 19 -6.22 5.98 -7.16
N TYR A 20 -5.95 4.79 -6.62
CA TYR A 20 -5.34 4.63 -5.30
C TYR A 20 -3.91 5.21 -5.26
N CYS A 21 -3.10 4.96 -6.29
CA CYS A 21 -1.77 5.54 -6.42
C CYS A 21 -1.82 7.08 -6.49
N LEU A 22 -2.76 7.65 -7.26
CA LEU A 22 -2.95 9.10 -7.32
C LEU A 22 -3.32 9.69 -5.95
N MET A 23 -4.22 9.02 -5.22
CA MET A 23 -4.57 9.41 -3.85
C MET A 23 -3.35 9.36 -2.92
N CYS A 24 -2.54 8.30 -2.98
CA CYS A 24 -1.31 8.19 -2.18
C CYS A 24 -0.27 9.26 -2.55
N VAL A 25 -0.10 9.57 -3.85
CA VAL A 25 0.81 10.63 -4.30
C VAL A 25 0.33 12.00 -3.85
N HIS A 26 -0.98 12.26 -3.96
CA HIS A 26 -1.56 13.51 -3.46
C HIS A 26 -1.33 13.65 -1.96
N LEU A 27 -1.51 12.57 -1.19
CA LEU A 27 -1.22 12.53 0.23
C LEU A 27 0.25 12.85 0.54
N HIS A 28 1.16 12.22 -0.22
CA HIS A 28 2.59 12.40 -0.07
C HIS A 28 2.99 13.86 -0.29
N LEU A 29 2.52 14.46 -1.38
CA LEU A 29 2.79 15.87 -1.70
C LEU A 29 2.23 16.80 -0.63
N PHE A 30 1.01 16.53 -0.16
CA PHE A 30 0.37 17.35 0.86
C PHE A 30 1.14 17.29 2.19
N TYR A 31 1.57 16.11 2.61
CA TYR A 31 2.42 15.97 3.80
C TYR A 31 3.76 16.67 3.64
N ASP A 32 4.37 16.61 2.45
CA ASP A 32 5.64 17.29 2.19
C ASP A 32 5.51 18.82 2.31
N GLN A 33 4.43 19.38 1.74
CA GLN A 33 4.09 20.80 1.89
C GLN A 33 3.88 21.17 3.36
N LEU A 34 3.07 20.39 4.08
CA LEU A 34 2.79 20.63 5.49
C LEU A 34 4.07 20.60 6.35
N ILE A 35 4.96 19.64 6.09
CA ILE A 35 6.27 19.53 6.76
C ILE A 35 7.13 20.78 6.49
N SER A 36 7.20 21.22 5.23
CA SER A 36 7.99 22.40 4.85
C SER A 36 7.48 23.68 5.51
N GLU A 37 6.16 23.85 5.59
CA GLU A 37 5.53 25.00 6.26
C GLU A 37 5.71 24.94 7.78
N LEU A 38 5.61 23.75 8.39
CA LEU A 38 5.86 23.54 9.83
C LEU A 38 7.29 23.87 10.23
N GLN A 39 8.27 23.56 9.39
CA GLN A 39 9.67 23.86 9.65
C GLN A 39 9.95 25.36 9.57
N THR A 40 9.37 26.02 8.56
CA THR A 40 9.62 27.44 8.26
C THR A 40 8.84 28.38 9.18
N SER A 41 7.67 27.97 9.68
CA SER A 41 6.86 28.80 10.55
C SER A 41 7.49 28.98 11.93
N ASN A 42 7.65 30.25 12.32
CA ASN A 42 8.03 30.68 13.66
C ASN A 42 6.86 31.36 14.40
N VAL A 43 5.69 31.46 13.76
CA VAL A 43 4.52 32.16 14.30
C VAL A 43 3.54 31.14 14.88
N LEU A 44 3.20 31.30 16.16
CA LEU A 44 2.31 30.38 16.87
C LEU A 44 0.93 30.25 16.19
N HIS A 45 0.38 31.34 15.68
CA HIS A 45 -0.93 31.35 15.02
C HIS A 45 -0.94 30.49 13.73
N GLU A 46 0.15 30.54 12.95
CA GLU A 46 0.33 29.69 11.77
C GLU A 46 0.49 28.23 12.15
N CYS A 47 1.23 27.94 13.22
CA CYS A 47 1.35 26.58 13.77
C CYS A 47 -0.02 26.02 14.22
N GLN A 48 -0.88 26.83 14.85
CA GLN A 48 -2.23 26.40 15.21
C GLN A 48 -3.10 26.11 13.98
N ARG A 49 -2.98 26.93 12.92
CA ARG A 49 -3.68 26.69 11.64
C ARG A 49 -3.21 25.40 10.96
N LEU A 50 -1.90 25.17 10.93
CA LEU A 50 -1.28 23.96 10.37
C LEU A 50 -1.71 22.71 11.15
N LEU A 51 -1.86 22.82 12.46
CA LEU A 51 -2.34 21.73 13.32
C LEU A 51 -3.79 21.35 13.01
N GLN A 52 -4.66 22.33 12.79
CA GLN A 52 -6.05 22.11 12.38
C GLN A 52 -6.14 21.51 10.97
N ALA A 53 -5.30 21.99 10.04
CA ALA A 53 -5.23 21.43 8.70
C ALA A 53 -4.80 19.94 8.75
N TYR A 54 -3.77 19.62 9.52
CA TYR A 54 -3.31 18.24 9.74
C TYR A 54 -4.42 17.33 10.30
N GLU A 55 -5.21 17.82 11.26
CA GLU A 55 -6.33 17.08 11.83
C GLU A 55 -7.42 16.79 10.80
N ALA A 56 -7.81 17.80 10.01
CA ALA A 56 -8.79 17.63 8.94
C ALA A 56 -8.33 16.59 7.90
N ILE A 57 -7.04 16.63 7.55
CA ILE A 57 -6.42 15.68 6.63
C ILE A 57 -6.40 14.28 7.23
N THR A 58 -6.00 14.15 8.48
CA THR A 58 -5.95 12.85 9.18
C THR A 58 -7.34 12.22 9.25
N ASN A 59 -8.36 12.98 9.62
CA ASN A 59 -9.75 12.49 9.65
C ASN A 59 -10.23 12.04 8.25
N THR A 60 -9.86 12.78 7.21
CA THR A 60 -10.19 12.42 5.82
C THR A 60 -9.49 11.14 5.40
N ILE A 61 -8.21 10.97 5.75
CA ILE A 61 -7.43 9.76 5.47
C ILE A 61 -8.02 8.57 6.22
N THR A 62 -8.35 8.70 7.50
CA THR A 62 -8.92 7.60 8.28
C THR A 62 -10.26 7.14 7.70
N SER A 63 -11.11 8.07 7.27
CA SER A 63 -12.35 7.75 6.57
C SER A 63 -12.11 7.05 5.23
N LEU A 64 -11.12 7.51 4.46
CA LEU A 64 -10.72 6.87 3.20
C LEU A 64 -10.14 5.47 3.45
N ASP A 65 -9.29 5.30 4.44
CA ASP A 65 -8.73 4.01 4.84
C ASP A 65 -9.84 3.04 5.24
N ASP A 66 -10.83 3.48 6.02
CA ASP A 66 -11.97 2.62 6.40
C ASP A 66 -12.77 2.08 5.20
N HIS A 67 -12.92 2.87 4.14
CA HIS A 67 -13.67 2.44 2.94
C HIS A 67 -12.81 1.66 1.94
N PHE A 68 -11.57 2.11 1.71
CA PHE A 68 -10.73 1.60 0.65
C PHE A 68 -9.75 0.52 1.10
N SER A 69 -9.51 0.35 2.40
CA SER A 69 -8.57 -0.64 2.93
C SER A 69 -8.94 -2.08 2.56
N TYR A 70 -10.24 -2.42 2.57
CA TYR A 70 -10.72 -3.71 2.10
C TYR A 70 -10.46 -3.90 0.59
N SER A 71 -10.77 -2.88 -0.21
CA SER A 71 -10.56 -2.93 -1.65
C SER A 71 -9.08 -3.06 -2.00
N ALA A 72 -8.21 -2.30 -1.32
CA ALA A 72 -6.76 -2.38 -1.45
C ALA A 72 -6.25 -3.78 -1.07
N PHE A 73 -6.75 -4.37 0.02
CA PHE A 73 -6.40 -5.73 0.41
C PHE A 73 -6.78 -6.77 -0.66
N ILE A 74 -8.01 -6.71 -1.17
CA ILE A 74 -8.47 -7.64 -2.21
C ILE A 74 -7.67 -7.46 -3.51
N THR A 75 -7.34 -6.22 -3.88
CA THR A 75 -6.47 -5.96 -5.02
C THR A 75 -5.07 -6.57 -4.83
N VAL A 76 -4.43 -6.37 -3.68
CA VAL A 76 -3.13 -6.99 -3.37
C VAL A 76 -3.23 -8.51 -3.42
N LEU A 77 -4.22 -9.10 -2.76
CA LEU A 77 -4.41 -10.56 -2.74
C LEU A 77 -4.63 -11.12 -4.15
N SER A 78 -5.46 -10.45 -4.96
CA SER A 78 -5.70 -10.84 -6.34
C SER A 78 -4.45 -10.75 -7.20
N SER A 79 -3.61 -9.73 -7.00
CA SER A 79 -2.35 -9.57 -7.71
C SER A 79 -1.34 -10.67 -7.32
N MET A 80 -1.24 -11.02 -6.04
CA MET A 80 -0.40 -12.13 -5.58
C MET A 80 -0.85 -13.48 -6.17
N ALA A 81 -2.16 -13.75 -6.18
CA ALA A 81 -2.72 -14.95 -6.80
C ALA A 81 -2.46 -14.98 -8.32
N GLY A 82 -2.59 -13.84 -9.00
CA GLY A 82 -2.29 -13.68 -10.42
C GLY A 82 -0.81 -13.94 -10.75
N ILE A 83 0.11 -13.36 -9.97
CA ILE A 83 1.55 -13.60 -10.07
C ILE A 83 1.87 -15.08 -9.89
N PHE A 84 1.32 -15.71 -8.86
CA PHE A 84 1.54 -17.12 -8.57
C PHE A 84 1.07 -18.01 -9.72
N ARG A 85 -0.16 -17.79 -10.21
CA ARG A 85 -0.73 -18.56 -11.32
C ARG A 85 0.05 -18.38 -12.62
N ALA A 86 0.40 -17.14 -12.98
CA ALA A 86 1.15 -16.87 -14.19
C ALA A 86 2.54 -17.51 -14.14
N SER A 87 3.24 -17.39 -13.01
CA SER A 87 4.55 -18.00 -12.79
C SER A 87 4.50 -19.52 -12.86
N TYR A 88 3.46 -20.13 -12.25
CA TYR A 88 3.27 -21.58 -12.29
C TYR A 88 3.10 -22.09 -13.73
N VAL A 89 2.24 -21.45 -14.53
CA VAL A 89 2.03 -21.86 -15.93
C VAL A 89 3.30 -21.69 -16.75
N LEU A 90 4.02 -20.58 -16.58
CA LEU A 90 5.26 -20.32 -17.33
C LEU A 90 6.37 -21.35 -17.04
N ILE A 91 6.45 -21.85 -15.80
CA ILE A 91 7.52 -22.80 -15.38
C ILE A 91 7.14 -24.25 -15.69
N PHE A 92 5.89 -24.64 -15.42
CA PHE A 92 5.48 -26.05 -15.42
C PHE A 92 4.72 -26.50 -16.67
N ASP A 93 4.08 -25.58 -17.42
CA ASP A 93 3.33 -25.96 -18.61
C ASP A 93 4.22 -26.10 -19.85
N ARG A 94 4.81 -27.29 -20.00
CA ARG A 94 5.65 -27.65 -21.16
C ARG A 94 4.89 -27.76 -22.48
N ARG A 95 3.55 -27.75 -22.49
CA ARG A 95 2.72 -27.88 -23.69
C ARG A 95 2.10 -26.56 -24.13
N ALA A 96 2.46 -25.45 -23.50
CA ALA A 96 1.94 -24.13 -23.83
C ALA A 96 2.36 -23.69 -25.24
N THR A 97 1.40 -23.16 -26.01
CA THR A 97 1.69 -22.52 -27.29
C THR A 97 2.38 -21.17 -27.07
N ALA A 98 3.14 -20.69 -28.07
CA ALA A 98 3.83 -19.39 -27.99
C ALA A 98 2.88 -18.22 -27.63
N MET A 99 1.66 -18.23 -28.17
CA MET A 99 0.63 -17.24 -27.82
C MET A 99 0.22 -17.29 -26.34
N THR A 100 0.13 -18.50 -25.78
CA THR A 100 -0.22 -18.69 -24.36
C THR A 100 0.91 -18.20 -23.46
N LEU A 101 2.15 -18.49 -23.82
CA LEU A 101 3.34 -18.00 -23.11
C LEU A 101 3.39 -16.46 -23.08
N ILE A 102 3.21 -15.82 -24.24
CA ILE A 102 3.20 -14.36 -24.36
C ILE A 102 2.09 -13.76 -23.49
N TYR A 103 0.89 -14.33 -23.52
CA TYR A 103 -0.23 -13.90 -22.70
C TYR A 103 0.09 -13.93 -21.19
N TYR A 104 0.67 -15.03 -20.69
CA TYR A 104 1.02 -15.13 -19.27
C TYR A 104 2.20 -14.25 -18.87
N CYS A 105 3.17 -14.00 -19.76
CA CYS A 105 4.24 -13.02 -19.53
C CYS A 105 3.68 -11.59 -19.37
N VAL A 106 2.74 -11.19 -20.24
CA VAL A 106 2.08 -9.88 -20.16
C VAL A 106 1.24 -9.80 -18.88
N ALA A 107 0.48 -10.84 -18.56
CA ALA A 107 -0.31 -10.89 -17.34
C ALA A 107 0.55 -10.81 -16.08
N LEU A 108 1.67 -11.55 -16.02
CA LEU A 108 2.64 -11.49 -14.92
C LEU A 108 3.18 -10.08 -14.74
N SER A 109 3.60 -9.43 -15.83
CA SER A 109 4.13 -8.06 -15.80
C SER A 109 3.09 -7.07 -15.26
N LEU A 110 1.83 -7.22 -15.66
CA LEU A 110 0.73 -6.37 -15.20
C LEU A 110 0.44 -6.56 -13.71
N TYR A 111 0.34 -7.81 -13.23
CA TYR A 111 0.08 -8.07 -11.80
C TYR A 111 1.25 -7.62 -10.93
N MET A 112 2.50 -7.80 -11.39
CA MET A 112 3.68 -7.27 -10.71
C MET A 112 3.66 -5.75 -10.63
N TYR A 113 3.31 -5.06 -11.72
CA TYR A 113 3.17 -3.61 -11.73
C TYR A 113 2.10 -3.12 -10.74
N VAL A 114 0.92 -3.75 -10.75
CA VAL A 114 -0.18 -3.42 -9.84
C VAL A 114 0.25 -3.60 -8.38
N PHE A 115 0.86 -4.75 -8.06
CA PHE A 115 1.32 -5.07 -6.71
C PHE A 115 2.38 -4.07 -6.22
N LEU A 116 3.40 -3.81 -7.02
CA LEU A 116 4.50 -2.91 -6.65
C LEU A 116 4.04 -1.46 -6.53
N SER A 117 3.27 -0.96 -7.50
CA SER A 117 2.81 0.43 -7.50
C SER A 117 1.95 0.74 -6.28
N MET A 118 1.00 -0.14 -5.93
CA MET A 118 0.14 0.05 -4.78
C MET A 118 0.93 0.08 -3.46
N ILE A 119 1.81 -0.90 -3.24
CA ILE A 119 2.56 -1.00 -1.97
C ILE A 119 3.59 0.13 -1.85
N LEU A 120 4.28 0.49 -2.94
CA LEU A 120 5.23 1.59 -2.93
C LEU A 120 4.54 2.93 -2.66
N ALA A 121 3.42 3.22 -3.35
CA ALA A 121 2.69 4.46 -3.15
C ALA A 121 2.14 4.59 -1.73
N ALA A 122 1.50 3.53 -1.22
CA ALA A 122 0.96 3.54 0.14
C ALA A 122 2.05 3.61 1.22
N SER A 123 3.17 2.90 1.05
CA SER A 123 4.28 2.96 2.02
C SER A 123 4.96 4.34 2.03
N ALA A 124 5.11 4.98 0.87
CA ALA A 124 5.66 6.33 0.78
C ALA A 124 4.76 7.38 1.42
N ALA A 125 3.44 7.27 1.24
CA ALA A 125 2.45 8.14 1.88
C ALA A 125 2.45 7.96 3.41
N THR A 126 2.46 6.71 3.87
CA THR A 126 2.49 6.35 5.30
C THR A 126 3.76 6.88 5.99
N LEU A 127 4.92 6.74 5.35
CA LEU A 127 6.19 7.23 5.89
C LEU A 127 6.17 8.75 6.08
N LYS A 128 5.70 9.51 5.08
CA LYS A 128 5.60 10.98 5.20
C LYS A 128 4.58 11.40 6.27
N GLY A 129 3.45 10.71 6.37
CA GLY A 129 2.47 10.94 7.44
C GLY A 129 3.06 10.74 8.83
N ARG A 130 3.91 9.73 9.00
CA ARG A 130 4.65 9.48 10.25
C ARG A 130 5.67 10.57 10.57
N ILE A 131 6.43 11.04 9.57
CA ILE A 131 7.38 12.16 9.75
C ILE A 131 6.64 13.44 10.14
N ALA A 132 5.53 13.75 9.45
CA ALA A 132 4.69 14.90 9.79
C ALA A 132 4.17 14.81 11.23
N ARG A 133 3.75 13.62 11.66
CA ARG A 133 3.31 13.37 13.04
C ARG A 133 4.42 13.64 14.06
N GLU A 134 5.63 13.12 13.83
CA GLU A 134 6.77 13.30 14.74
C GLU A 134 7.16 14.78 14.87
N LEU A 135 7.11 15.54 13.77
CA LEU A 135 7.32 16.98 13.77
C LEU A 135 6.25 17.72 14.58
N ILE A 136 4.99 17.33 14.47
CA ILE A 136 3.92 17.96 15.23
C ILE A 136 3.99 17.61 16.73
N ILE A 137 4.41 16.39 17.08
CA ILE A 137 4.62 15.99 18.48
C ILE A 137 5.80 16.75 19.12
N SER A 138 6.83 17.08 18.34
CA SER A 138 7.98 17.87 18.82
C SER A 138 7.73 19.40 18.85
N LEU A 139 6.68 19.87 18.17
CA LEU A 139 6.28 21.28 18.08
C LEU A 139 6.12 22.01 19.43
N PRO A 140 5.53 21.41 20.50
CA PRO A 140 5.43 22.06 21.81
C PRO A 140 6.80 22.42 22.40
N GLY A 141 7.85 21.65 22.09
CA GLY A 141 9.22 21.94 22.53
C GLY A 141 9.80 23.19 21.89
N LYS A 142 9.35 23.56 20.68
CA LYS A 142 9.78 24.77 19.96
C LYS A 142 9.15 26.06 20.55
N PHE A 143 8.04 25.95 21.28
CA PHE A 143 7.29 27.09 21.84
C PHE A 143 7.05 26.95 23.35
N PRO A 144 8.08 27.17 24.19
CA PRO A 144 7.98 26.98 25.65
C PRO A 144 6.91 27.87 26.30
N SER A 145 6.69 29.07 25.77
CA SER A 145 5.66 30.01 26.28
C SER A 145 4.22 29.52 26.09
N HIS A 146 3.97 28.61 25.13
CA HIS A 146 2.63 28.11 24.81
C HIS A 146 2.53 26.58 24.91
N TYR A 147 3.53 25.95 25.53
CA TYR A 147 3.67 24.51 25.68
C TYR A 147 2.39 23.84 26.21
N LYS A 148 1.79 24.40 27.27
CA LYS A 148 0.61 23.80 27.92
C LYS A 148 -0.63 23.80 27.02
N LYS A 149 -0.81 24.87 26.23
CA LYS A 149 -1.91 25.00 25.25
C LYS A 149 -1.71 24.03 24.10
N LEU A 150 -0.50 23.98 23.53
CA LEU A 150 -0.18 23.09 22.41
C LEU A 150 -0.28 21.61 22.81
N LYS A 151 0.23 21.25 23.99
CA LYS A 151 0.12 19.90 24.56
C LYS A 151 -1.33 19.47 24.79
N MET A 152 -2.20 20.39 25.19
CA MET A 152 -3.62 20.10 25.40
C MET A 152 -4.35 19.85 24.08
N ILE A 153 -4.09 20.68 23.06
CA ILE A 153 -4.64 20.48 21.70
C ILE A 153 -4.13 19.16 21.13
N LEU A 154 -2.83 18.90 21.25
CA LEU A 154 -2.21 17.65 20.81
C LEU A 154 -2.86 16.44 21.51
N ARG A 155 -3.04 16.48 22.84
CA ARG A 155 -3.66 15.38 23.58
C ARG A 155 -5.12 15.14 23.20
N ASN A 156 -5.86 16.18 22.83
CA ASN A 156 -7.26 16.06 22.47
C ASN A 156 -7.46 15.54 21.04
N ASN A 157 -6.57 15.93 20.12
CA ASN A 157 -6.76 15.70 18.68
C ASN A 157 -5.84 14.59 18.11
N PHE A 158 -4.67 14.28 18.73
CA PHE A 158 -3.73 13.24 18.27
C PHE A 158 -3.98 11.86 18.92
N LYS A 159 -5.22 11.39 18.93
CA LYS A 159 -5.52 10.02 19.42
C LYS A 159 -5.35 8.92 18.37
N SER A 160 -5.37 9.25 17.08
CA SER A 160 -5.30 8.25 16.00
C SER A 160 -3.91 8.19 15.36
N ASP A 161 -3.38 6.99 15.18
CA ASP A 161 -2.17 6.76 14.38
C ASP A 161 -2.46 7.11 12.92
N VAL A 162 -1.59 7.92 12.31
CA VAL A 162 -1.66 8.31 10.90
C VAL A 162 -0.93 7.26 10.09
N VAL A 163 -1.63 6.16 9.85
CA VAL A 163 -1.07 5.00 9.17
C VAL A 163 -2.11 4.49 8.19
N LEU A 164 -1.77 4.40 6.90
CA LEU A 164 -2.62 3.66 5.97
C LEU A 164 -2.46 2.18 6.29
N THR A 165 -3.58 1.48 6.37
CA THR A 165 -3.61 0.06 6.69
C THR A 165 -4.23 -0.74 5.57
N LEU A 166 -3.63 -1.89 5.25
CA LEU A 166 -4.34 -2.94 4.54
C LEU A 166 -5.32 -3.58 5.54
N TRP A 167 -6.59 -3.22 5.39
CA TRP A 167 -7.75 -3.70 6.16
C TRP A 167 -7.52 -3.70 7.69
N LYS A 168 -6.96 -2.64 8.29
CA LYS A 168 -6.66 -2.56 9.74
C LYS A 168 -5.79 -3.70 10.32
N MET A 169 -5.38 -4.67 9.50
CA MET A 169 -4.61 -5.85 9.90
C MET A 169 -3.12 -5.62 9.67
N TYR A 170 -2.76 -4.90 8.60
CA TYR A 170 -1.36 -4.65 8.25
C TYR A 170 -1.12 -3.17 7.99
N VAL A 171 -0.19 -2.59 8.75
CA VAL A 171 0.39 -1.29 8.43
C VAL A 171 1.13 -1.41 7.10
N ILE A 172 0.85 -0.51 6.15
CA ILE A 172 1.46 -0.58 4.81
C ILE A 172 2.92 -0.13 4.86
N GLU A 173 3.78 -1.07 5.25
CA GLU A 173 5.23 -0.92 5.26
C GLU A 173 5.88 -1.76 4.16
N ARG A 174 7.12 -1.43 3.81
CA ARG A 174 7.94 -2.19 2.85
C ARG A 174 8.13 -3.66 3.25
N SER A 175 7.90 -3.99 4.52
CA SER A 175 7.90 -5.34 5.08
C SER A 175 6.85 -6.26 4.43
N ILE A 176 5.72 -5.72 3.96
CA ILE A 176 4.69 -6.50 3.24
C ILE A 176 5.27 -7.08 1.94
N LEU A 177 6.14 -6.34 1.23
CA LEU A 177 6.79 -6.86 0.02
C LEU A 177 7.63 -8.09 0.32
N ILE A 178 8.39 -8.04 1.42
CA ILE A 178 9.29 -9.12 1.83
C ILE A 178 8.49 -10.34 2.24
N SER A 179 7.43 -10.14 3.04
CA SER A 179 6.54 -11.23 3.47
C SER A 179 5.78 -11.86 2.30
N ALA A 180 5.27 -11.04 1.37
CA ALA A 180 4.61 -11.50 0.16
C ALA A 180 5.56 -12.31 -0.74
N CYS A 181 6.79 -11.84 -0.94
CA CYS A 181 7.81 -12.56 -1.70
C CYS A 181 8.15 -13.91 -1.02
N GLY A 182 8.37 -13.89 0.30
CA GLY A 182 8.62 -15.11 1.07
C GLY A 182 7.50 -16.13 0.95
N THR A 183 6.25 -15.70 1.10
CA THR A 183 5.08 -16.59 0.96
C THR A 183 4.96 -17.16 -0.45
N LEU A 184 5.12 -16.34 -1.50
CA LEU A 184 5.13 -16.79 -2.90
C LEU A 184 6.21 -17.87 -3.13
N VAL A 185 7.42 -17.69 -2.62
CA VAL A 185 8.52 -18.66 -2.73
C VAL A 185 8.20 -19.93 -1.94
N THR A 186 7.77 -19.82 -0.68
CA THR A 186 7.46 -20.97 0.18
C THR A 186 6.36 -21.83 -0.44
N TYR A 187 5.25 -21.21 -0.89
CA TYR A 187 4.16 -21.95 -1.55
C TYR A 187 4.59 -22.54 -2.89
N GLY A 188 5.43 -21.82 -3.66
CA GLY A 188 6.02 -22.35 -4.90
C GLY A 188 6.84 -23.62 -4.67
N ILE A 189 7.70 -23.63 -3.64
CA ILE A 189 8.48 -24.81 -3.24
C ILE A 189 7.57 -25.94 -2.77
N LEU A 190 6.55 -25.64 -1.95
CA LEU A 190 5.63 -26.65 -1.43
C LEU A 190 4.90 -27.38 -2.56
N ILE A 191 4.41 -26.63 -3.55
CA ILE A 191 3.68 -27.20 -4.69
C ILE A 191 4.63 -27.96 -5.61
N ALA A 192 5.84 -27.45 -5.85
CA ALA A 192 6.85 -28.15 -6.64
C ALA A 192 7.28 -29.49 -6.00
N THR A 193 7.44 -29.50 -4.68
CA THR A 193 7.85 -30.70 -3.93
C THR A 193 6.71 -31.72 -3.82
N LEU A 194 5.50 -31.31 -3.43
CA LEU A 194 4.34 -32.20 -3.30
C LEU A 194 3.87 -32.75 -4.66
N GLY A 195 3.93 -31.95 -5.73
CA GLY A 195 3.57 -32.39 -7.08
C GLY A 195 4.47 -33.50 -7.62
N ASN A 196 5.71 -33.60 -7.14
CA ASN A 196 6.67 -34.62 -7.57
C ASN A 196 6.52 -35.96 -6.82
N VAL A 197 5.77 -36.00 -5.71
CA VAL A 197 5.53 -37.22 -4.91
C VAL A 197 4.41 -38.08 -5.50
N GLN A 198 3.56 -37.53 -6.38
CA GLN A 198 2.40 -38.21 -6.95
C GLN A 198 2.64 -38.86 -8.32
N VAL A 199 3.89 -39.02 -8.77
CA VAL A 199 4.18 -39.83 -9.97
C VAL A 199 4.71 -41.20 -9.54
N PRO A 200 3.85 -42.19 -9.22
CA PRO A 200 4.27 -43.58 -9.31
C PRO A 200 4.64 -43.83 -10.77
N LYS A 201 5.89 -44.18 -11.01
CA LYS A 201 6.31 -44.80 -12.27
C LYS A 201 5.63 -46.17 -12.32
N GLU A 202 4.51 -46.25 -13.03
CA GLU A 202 3.96 -47.53 -13.43
C GLU A 202 4.78 -48.03 -14.62
N ASN A 203 5.38 -49.21 -14.44
CA ASN A 203 6.16 -49.95 -15.42
C ASN A 203 5.28 -50.47 -16.56
#